data_AF-A0A8S3Z3R6-F1
#
_entry.id   AF-A0A8S3Z3R6-F1
#
_cell.length_a   1.000
_cell.length_b   1.000
_cell.length_c   1.000
_cell.angle_alpha   90.00
_cell.angle_beta   90.00
_cell.angle_gamma   90.00
#
_symmetry.space_group_name_H-M   'P 1'
#
loop_
_entity.id
_entity.type
_entity.pdbx_description
1 polymer ?
#
loop_
_entity_poly.entity_id
_entity_poly.type
_entity_poly.pdbx_seq_one_letter_code
_entity_poly.pdbx_strand_id
1 'polypeptide(L)'
;MFSQVQSSSAGQGNNPGLYEEVKLYRTAREREKYDNMADLYAVINTLQSLEKAYIRDAVLAKEYTATCSKLLVQYKAAFKQVQSDFSTVEEFMKKYRLDCPAALERIKEDRPITIKDDKGNTSKCIADIVSLFITIMDKLRLEIRAMDEIHPDLRELSETMTRLSILPADFEGKQK
;
A
#
# COMPACT_ATOMS: atom_id res chain seq x y z
N MET A 1 -60.71 -19.07 27.99
CA MET A 1 -60.12 -17.99 27.19
C MET A 1 -58.98 -18.57 26.36
N PHE A 2 -59.29 -19.15 25.20
CA PHE A 2 -58.29 -19.55 24.21
C PHE A 2 -58.62 -18.78 22.93
N SER A 3 -57.77 -17.80 22.61
CA SER A 3 -57.92 -17.00 21.40
C SER A 3 -57.57 -17.86 20.18
N GLN A 4 -58.49 -17.89 19.24
CA GLN A 4 -58.43 -18.61 17.97
C GLN A 4 -57.27 -18.07 17.13
N VAL A 5 -56.33 -18.95 16.77
CA VAL A 5 -55.31 -18.64 15.74
C VAL A 5 -56.05 -18.53 14.41
N GLN A 6 -56.08 -17.32 13.83
CA GLN A 6 -56.53 -17.12 12.46
C GLN A 6 -55.57 -17.86 11.52
N SER A 7 -56.03 -18.99 10.99
CA SER A 7 -55.44 -19.67 9.85
C SER A 7 -55.57 -18.77 8.61
N SER A 8 -54.60 -17.90 8.40
CA SER A 8 -54.41 -17.21 7.12
C SER A 8 -53.76 -18.17 6.15
N SER A 9 -54.59 -18.95 5.45
CA SER A 9 -54.20 -19.67 4.24
C SER A 9 -53.98 -18.67 3.10
N ALA A 10 -52.85 -17.95 3.15
CA ALA A 10 -52.33 -17.27 1.98
C ALA A 10 -51.58 -18.34 1.17
N GLY A 11 -52.13 -18.70 0.01
CA GLY A 11 -51.51 -19.67 -0.90
C GLY A 11 -50.04 -19.31 -1.10
N GLN A 12 -49.15 -20.25 -0.76
CA GLN A 12 -47.76 -20.19 -1.18
C GLN A 12 -47.77 -20.22 -2.70
N GLY A 13 -47.70 -19.04 -3.31
CA GLY A 13 -47.52 -18.91 -4.75
C GLY A 13 -46.30 -19.72 -5.14
N ASN A 14 -46.49 -20.74 -5.98
CA ASN A 14 -45.43 -21.59 -6.50
C ASN A 14 -44.34 -20.69 -7.11
N ASN A 15 -43.20 -20.51 -6.43
CA ASN A 15 -42.13 -19.63 -6.89
C ASN A 15 -41.21 -20.42 -7.83
N PRO A 16 -41.34 -20.28 -9.17
CA PRO A 16 -40.65 -21.15 -10.12
C PRO A 16 -39.13 -21.01 -10.05
N GLY A 17 -38.64 -19.85 -9.58
CA GLY A 17 -37.21 -19.57 -9.43
C GLY A 17 -36.52 -20.39 -8.34
N LEU A 18 -37.26 -21.09 -7.47
CA LEU A 18 -36.67 -22.00 -6.49
C LEU A 18 -36.29 -23.38 -7.08
N TYR A 19 -36.78 -23.69 -8.29
CA TYR A 19 -36.51 -24.97 -8.96
C TYR A 19 -35.40 -24.88 -10.02
N GLU A 20 -34.78 -23.70 -10.19
CA GLU A 20 -33.70 -23.47 -11.16
C GLU A 20 -32.42 -23.02 -10.44
N GLU A 21 -31.27 -23.55 -10.87
CA GLU A 21 -29.97 -23.14 -10.35
C GLU A 21 -29.63 -21.70 -10.76
N VAL A 22 -29.28 -20.88 -9.78
CA VAL A 22 -28.86 -19.50 -10.02
C VAL A 22 -27.44 -19.48 -10.57
N LYS A 23 -27.28 -18.93 -11.77
CA LYS A 23 -25.97 -18.72 -12.41
C LYS A 23 -25.43 -17.34 -12.07
N LEU A 24 -24.12 -17.26 -11.79
CA LEU A 24 -23.43 -16.00 -11.49
C LEU A 24 -23.41 -15.03 -12.69
N TYR A 25 -23.28 -15.57 -13.90
CA TYR A 25 -23.29 -14.82 -15.15
C TYR A 25 -24.12 -15.54 -16.21
N ARG A 26 -24.62 -14.77 -17.19
CA ARG A 26 -25.35 -15.26 -18.37
C ARG A 26 -24.68 -14.88 -19.69
N THR A 27 -23.77 -13.92 -19.66
CA THR A 27 -23.04 -13.45 -20.85
C THR A 27 -21.52 -13.55 -20.67
N ALA A 28 -20.77 -13.59 -21.77
CA ALA A 28 -19.31 -13.60 -21.74
C ALA A 28 -18.73 -12.34 -21.07
N ARG A 29 -19.38 -11.19 -21.27
CA ARG A 29 -18.99 -9.91 -20.64
C ARG A 29 -19.19 -9.93 -19.13
N GLU A 30 -20.29 -10.50 -18.64
CA GLU A 30 -20.51 -10.66 -17.21
C GLU A 30 -19.50 -11.62 -16.59
N ARG A 31 -19.16 -12.72 -17.29
CA ARG A 31 -18.13 -13.65 -16.83
C ARG A 31 -16.79 -12.96 -16.63
N GLU A 32 -16.31 -12.23 -17.64
CA GLU A 32 -15.05 -11.47 -17.54
C GLU A 32 -15.07 -10.44 -16.40
N LYS A 33 -16.21 -9.77 -16.19
CA LYS A 33 -16.39 -8.86 -15.05
C LYS A 33 -16.20 -9.59 -13.71
N TYR A 34 -16.80 -10.77 -13.54
CA TYR A 34 -16.65 -11.57 -12.32
C TYR A 34 -15.24 -12.12 -12.17
N ASP A 35 -14.57 -12.51 -13.25
CA ASP A 35 -13.19 -12.96 -13.24
C ASP A 35 -12.26 -11.84 -12.73
N ASN A 36 -12.41 -10.62 -13.26
CA ASN A 36 -11.62 -9.46 -12.80
C ASN A 36 -11.89 -9.12 -11.32
N MET A 37 -13.14 -9.22 -10.87
CA MET A 37 -13.49 -9.05 -9.46
C MET A 37 -12.93 -10.16 -8.58
N ALA A 38 -12.89 -11.40 -9.06
CA ALA A 38 -12.31 -12.54 -8.36
C ALA A 38 -10.78 -12.38 -8.23
N ASP A 39 -10.10 -11.90 -9.27
CA ASP A 39 -8.66 -11.61 -9.22
C ASP A 39 -8.33 -10.53 -8.18
N LEU A 40 -9.08 -9.42 -8.19
CA LEU A 40 -8.93 -8.37 -7.18
C LEU A 40 -9.17 -8.92 -5.76
N TYR A 41 -10.22 -9.71 -5.58
CA TYR A 41 -10.54 -10.37 -4.31
C TYR A 41 -9.37 -11.25 -3.84
N ALA A 42 -8.84 -12.09 -4.74
CA ALA A 42 -7.75 -13.01 -4.45
C ALA A 42 -6.46 -12.26 -4.06
N VAL A 43 -6.11 -11.18 -4.77
CA VAL A 43 -4.92 -10.37 -4.48
C VAL A 43 -5.03 -9.73 -3.10
N ILE A 44 -6.17 -9.13 -2.74
CA ILE A 44 -6.39 -8.51 -1.43
C ILE A 44 -6.27 -9.55 -0.30
N ASN A 45 -6.91 -10.72 -0.46
CA ASN A 45 -6.82 -11.80 0.52
C ASN A 45 -5.40 -12.36 0.66
N THR A 46 -4.67 -12.45 -0.45
CA THR A 46 -3.28 -12.91 -0.46
C THR A 46 -2.39 -11.91 0.27
N LEU A 47 -2.56 -10.61 0.02
CA LEU A 47 -1.83 -9.56 0.73
C LEU A 47 -2.12 -9.60 2.24
N GLN A 48 -3.40 -9.77 2.63
CA GLN A 48 -3.78 -9.93 4.03
C GLN A 48 -3.10 -11.14 4.70
N SER A 49 -3.00 -12.25 3.97
CA SER A 49 -2.37 -13.47 4.45
C SER A 49 -0.86 -13.29 4.59
N LEU A 50 -0.21 -12.61 3.64
CA LEU A 50 1.21 -12.26 3.69
C LEU A 50 1.53 -11.37 4.90
N GLU A 51 0.73 -10.33 5.14
CA GLU A 51 0.89 -9.45 6.31
C GLU A 51 0.82 -10.25 7.62
N LYS A 52 -0.19 -11.11 7.76
CA LYS A 52 -0.33 -11.98 8.95
C LYS A 52 0.83 -12.97 9.09
N ALA A 53 1.34 -13.52 8.00
CA ALA A 53 2.47 -14.44 8.03
C ALA A 53 3.74 -13.73 8.50
N TYR A 54 3.97 -12.50 8.03
CA TYR A 54 5.10 -11.67 8.47
C TYR A 54 5.00 -11.28 9.95
N ILE A 55 3.81 -10.89 10.44
CA ILE A 55 3.57 -10.60 11.87
C ILE A 55 3.87 -11.82 12.76
N ARG A 56 3.63 -13.03 12.25
CA ARG A 56 3.91 -14.29 12.95
C ARG A 56 5.34 -14.79 12.76
N ASP A 57 6.22 -13.99 12.17
CA ASP A 57 7.61 -14.33 11.87
C ASP A 57 7.76 -15.62 11.03
N ALA A 58 6.75 -15.92 10.20
CA ALA A 58 6.73 -17.11 9.35
C ALA A 58 7.40 -16.89 7.98
N VAL A 59 7.78 -15.65 7.66
CA VAL A 59 8.39 -15.24 6.39
C VAL A 59 9.52 -14.26 6.66
N LEU A 60 10.65 -14.45 5.99
CA LEU A 60 11.82 -13.57 6.14
C LEU A 60 11.54 -12.18 5.56
N ALA A 61 12.10 -11.14 6.19
CA ALA A 61 11.89 -9.74 5.77
C ALA A 61 12.21 -9.47 4.30
N LYS A 62 13.26 -10.08 3.76
CA LYS A 62 13.64 -9.93 2.34
C LYS A 62 12.57 -10.51 1.40
N GLU A 63 12.07 -11.69 1.71
CA GLU A 63 11.04 -12.37 0.91
C GLU A 63 9.70 -11.63 1.01
N TYR A 64 9.29 -11.28 2.24
CA TYR A 64 8.11 -10.46 2.49
C TYR A 64 8.14 -9.17 1.66
N THR A 65 9.25 -8.42 1.68
CA THR A 65 9.36 -7.14 0.98
C THR A 65 9.17 -7.33 -0.52
N ALA A 66 9.86 -8.30 -1.12
CA ALA A 66 9.76 -8.58 -2.55
C ALA A 66 8.33 -9.02 -2.96
N THR A 67 7.72 -9.92 -2.18
CA THR A 67 6.36 -10.42 -2.45
C THR A 67 5.30 -9.34 -2.24
N CYS A 68 5.40 -8.53 -1.18
CA CYS A 68 4.48 -7.44 -0.89
C CYS A 68 4.53 -6.38 -1.98
N SER A 69 5.73 -5.94 -2.42
CA SER A 69 5.87 -5.02 -3.55
C SER A 69 5.23 -5.54 -4.84
N LYS A 70 5.41 -6.84 -5.14
CA LYS A 70 4.78 -7.47 -6.31
C LYS A 70 3.25 -7.49 -6.19
N LEU A 71 2.71 -7.86 -5.03
CA LEU A 71 1.27 -7.90 -4.78
C LEU A 71 0.63 -6.51 -4.86
N LEU A 72 1.31 -5.46 -4.39
CA LEU A 72 0.82 -4.07 -4.50
C LEU A 72 0.70 -3.61 -5.96
N VAL A 73 1.67 -3.97 -6.81
CA VAL A 73 1.59 -3.69 -8.25
C VAL A 73 0.44 -4.47 -8.91
N GLN A 74 0.29 -5.75 -8.57
CA GLN A 74 -0.82 -6.59 -9.06
C GLN A 74 -2.18 -6.05 -8.61
N TYR A 75 -2.28 -5.60 -7.36
CA TYR A 75 -3.49 -4.97 -6.82
C TYR A 75 -3.88 -3.74 -7.65
N LYS A 76 -2.94 -2.84 -7.96
CA LYS A 76 -3.23 -1.64 -8.79
C LYS A 76 -3.77 -2.02 -10.16
N ALA A 77 -3.17 -3.03 -10.79
CA ALA A 77 -3.61 -3.52 -12.09
C ALA A 77 -5.01 -4.14 -12.02
N ALA A 78 -5.27 -4.99 -11.03
CA ALA A 78 -6.57 -5.61 -10.81
C ALA A 78 -7.66 -4.59 -10.46
N PHE A 79 -7.36 -3.62 -9.58
CA PHE A 79 -8.32 -2.57 -9.20
C PHE A 79 -8.70 -1.70 -10.39
N LYS A 80 -7.75 -1.37 -11.27
CA LYS A 80 -8.02 -0.61 -12.50
C LYS A 80 -9.02 -1.30 -13.43
N GLN A 81 -9.05 -2.64 -13.46
CA GLN A 81 -10.02 -3.40 -14.27
C GLN A 81 -11.43 -3.38 -13.66
N VAL A 82 -11.54 -3.16 -12.36
CA VAL A 82 -12.79 -3.17 -11.59
C VAL A 82 -13.30 -1.74 -11.28
N GLN A 83 -12.50 -0.73 -11.60
CA GLN A 83 -12.73 0.68 -11.25
C GLN A 83 -14.02 1.27 -11.85
N SER A 84 -14.56 0.69 -12.93
CA SER A 84 -15.85 1.11 -13.51
C SER A 84 -17.03 0.86 -12.58
N ASP A 85 -16.94 -0.14 -11.70
CA ASP A 85 -18.00 -0.56 -10.80
C ASP A 85 -17.78 -0.11 -9.35
N PHE A 86 -16.52 0.20 -8.98
CA PHE A 86 -16.12 0.58 -7.63
C PHE A 86 -15.12 1.72 -7.68
N SER A 87 -15.47 2.84 -7.05
CA SER A 87 -14.59 4.02 -7.07
C SER A 87 -13.44 3.88 -6.07
N THR A 88 -13.69 3.17 -4.96
CA THR A 88 -12.71 2.94 -3.89
C THR A 88 -12.62 1.44 -3.55
N VAL A 89 -11.47 1.03 -3.00
CA VAL A 89 -11.27 -0.35 -2.57
C VAL A 89 -12.14 -0.69 -1.36
N GLU A 90 -12.42 0.30 -0.52
CA GLU A 90 -13.29 0.17 0.65
C GLU A 90 -14.72 -0.19 0.26
N GLU A 91 -15.26 0.38 -0.83
CA GLU A 91 -16.58 0.01 -1.37
C GLU A 91 -16.60 -1.45 -1.82
N PHE A 92 -15.56 -1.89 -2.52
CA PHE A 92 -15.41 -3.28 -2.95
C PHE A 92 -15.35 -4.23 -1.75
N MET A 93 -14.50 -3.91 -0.78
CA MET A 93 -14.34 -4.69 0.46
C MET A 93 -15.65 -4.77 1.25
N LYS A 94 -16.39 -3.67 1.34
CA LYS A 94 -17.69 -3.63 2.02
C LYS A 94 -18.74 -4.49 1.31
N LYS A 95 -18.83 -4.41 -0.03
CA LYS A 95 -19.83 -5.16 -0.80
C LYS A 95 -19.63 -6.67 -0.70
N TYR A 96 -18.38 -7.12 -0.79
CA TYR A 96 -18.04 -8.54 -0.75
C TYR A 96 -17.61 -9.04 0.63
N ARG A 97 -17.76 -8.19 1.67
CA ARG A 97 -17.44 -8.50 3.08
C ARG A 97 -16.00 -9.01 3.28
N LEU A 98 -15.02 -8.38 2.62
CA LEU A 98 -13.61 -8.66 2.87
C LEU A 98 -13.16 -7.92 4.14
N ASP A 99 -12.92 -8.69 5.21
CA ASP A 99 -12.29 -8.18 6.43
C ASP A 99 -10.77 -8.30 6.36
N CYS A 100 -10.14 -7.35 5.65
CA CYS A 100 -8.70 -7.34 5.39
C CYS A 100 -8.03 -6.04 5.87
N PRO A 101 -8.03 -5.73 7.19
CA PRO A 101 -7.52 -4.46 7.70
C PRO A 101 -6.02 -4.27 7.45
N ALA A 102 -5.20 -5.32 7.54
CA ALA A 102 -3.76 -5.19 7.30
C ALA A 102 -3.44 -4.93 5.82
N ALA A 103 -4.12 -5.63 4.92
CA ALA A 103 -4.00 -5.36 3.48
C ALA A 103 -4.45 -3.93 3.13
N LEU A 104 -5.55 -3.45 3.72
CA LEU A 104 -6.04 -2.10 3.47
C LEU A 104 -5.01 -1.03 3.87
N GLU A 105 -4.38 -1.17 5.02
CA GLU A 105 -3.32 -0.24 5.45
C GLU A 105 -2.10 -0.29 4.53
N ARG A 106 -1.69 -1.49 4.07
CA ARG A 106 -0.60 -1.60 3.07
C ARG A 106 -0.95 -0.96 1.73
N ILE A 107 -2.20 -1.13 1.28
CA ILE A 107 -2.70 -0.51 0.05
C ILE A 107 -2.69 1.02 0.17
N LYS A 108 -3.12 1.57 1.31
CA LYS A 108 -3.10 3.02 1.56
C LYS A 108 -1.69 3.59 1.63
N GLU A 109 -0.77 2.89 2.26
CA GLU A 109 0.64 3.32 2.32
C GLU A 109 1.40 3.09 1.00
N ASP A 110 0.90 2.20 0.16
CA ASP A 110 1.49 1.79 -1.12
C ASP A 110 2.95 1.29 -1.01
N ARG A 111 3.28 0.65 0.12
CA ARG A 111 4.62 0.09 0.39
C ARG A 111 4.59 -1.03 1.45
N PRO A 112 5.55 -1.98 1.39
CA PRO A 112 5.76 -2.96 2.46
C PRO A 112 6.11 -2.30 3.80
N ILE A 113 5.75 -2.92 4.92
CA ILE A 113 6.00 -2.37 6.27
C ILE A 113 7.49 -2.21 6.61
N THR A 114 8.35 -2.96 5.92
CA THR A 114 9.81 -2.91 6.04
C THR A 114 10.42 -1.66 5.43
N ILE A 115 9.72 -1.00 4.52
CA ILE A 115 10.19 0.23 3.86
C ILE A 115 9.57 1.42 4.59
N LYS A 116 10.38 2.11 5.39
CA LYS A 116 9.97 3.35 6.05
C LYS A 116 9.91 4.49 5.04
N ASP A 117 9.01 5.43 5.29
CA ASP A 117 8.89 6.64 4.49
C ASP A 117 10.10 7.54 4.70
N ASP A 118 10.96 7.64 3.70
CA ASP A 118 12.00 8.66 3.67
C ASP A 118 11.49 9.99 3.10
N LYS A 119 10.25 10.12 2.62
CA LYS A 119 9.81 11.33 1.90
C LYS A 119 9.86 12.60 2.76
N GLY A 120 9.46 12.52 4.03
CA GLY A 120 9.59 13.63 4.98
C GLY A 120 11.03 13.91 5.39
N ASN A 121 11.85 12.86 5.50
CA ASN A 121 13.26 12.96 5.82
C ASN A 121 14.10 13.47 4.64
N THR A 122 13.65 13.23 3.40
CA THR A 122 14.36 13.57 2.18
C THR A 122 14.30 15.08 1.93
N SER A 123 13.11 15.67 1.94
CA SER A 123 12.97 17.13 1.78
C SER A 123 13.68 17.89 2.90
N LYS A 124 13.63 17.36 4.14
CA LYS A 124 14.38 17.90 5.27
C LYS A 124 15.90 17.75 5.07
N CYS A 125 16.39 16.55 4.72
CA CYS A 125 17.81 16.33 4.43
C CYS A 125 18.30 17.23 3.29
N ILE A 126 17.52 17.44 2.23
CA ILE A 126 17.88 18.35 1.15
C ILE A 126 18.00 19.78 1.67
N ALA A 127 17.03 20.25 2.47
CA ALA A 127 17.08 21.58 3.07
C ALA A 127 18.30 21.75 3.99
N ASP A 128 18.59 20.75 4.83
CA ASP A 128 19.75 20.74 5.74
C ASP A 128 21.08 20.75 4.96
N ILE A 129 21.20 19.95 3.89
CA ILE A 129 22.38 19.92 3.00
C ILE A 129 22.59 21.29 2.35
N VAL A 130 21.53 21.88 1.79
CA VAL A 130 21.61 23.20 1.13
C VAL A 130 22.02 24.27 2.14
N SER A 131 21.43 24.25 3.34
CA SER A 131 21.78 25.17 4.42
C SER A 131 23.26 25.05 4.80
N LEU A 132 23.76 23.83 5.03
CA LEU A 132 25.15 23.58 5.41
C LEU A 132 26.14 24.02 4.31
N PHE A 133 25.81 23.78 3.04
CA PHE A 133 26.62 24.30 1.93
C PHE A 133 26.71 25.82 1.93
N ILE A 134 25.58 26.52 2.11
CA ILE A 134 25.56 27.99 2.20
C ILE A 134 26.40 28.44 3.39
N THR A 135 26.22 27.85 4.57
CA THR A 135 26.97 28.18 5.78
C THR A 135 28.47 28.02 5.58
N ILE A 136 28.93 26.90 5.02
CA ILE A 136 30.36 26.66 4.77
C ILE A 136 30.91 27.66 3.75
N MET A 137 30.17 27.92 2.65
CA MET A 137 30.60 28.91 1.66
C MET A 137 30.70 30.32 2.25
N ASP A 138 29.75 30.72 3.10
CA ASP A 138 29.75 32.04 3.73
C ASP A 138 30.90 32.17 4.74
N LYS A 139 31.18 31.13 5.54
CA LYS A 139 32.38 31.09 6.41
C LYS A 139 33.66 31.30 5.60
N LEU A 140 33.81 30.60 4.47
CA LEU A 140 34.98 30.74 3.60
C LEU A 140 35.09 32.14 2.97
N ARG A 141 33.96 32.75 2.59
CA ARG A 141 33.91 34.12 2.05
C ARG A 141 34.27 35.17 3.10
N LEU A 142 33.95 34.93 4.36
CA LEU A 142 34.34 35.77 5.51
C LEU A 142 35.79 35.53 5.96
N GLU A 143 36.56 34.76 5.20
CA GLU A 143 37.94 34.38 5.51
C GLU A 143 38.12 33.61 6.84
N ILE A 144 37.04 33.00 7.34
CA ILE A 144 37.10 32.07 8.46
C ILE A 144 37.75 30.80 7.93
N ARG A 145 39.03 30.58 8.27
CA ARG A 145 39.87 29.46 7.79
C ARG A 145 40.35 28.54 8.92
N ALA A 146 39.94 28.81 10.15
CA ALA A 146 40.30 28.01 11.31
C ALA A 146 39.66 26.62 11.21
N MET A 147 40.45 25.57 11.46
CA MET A 147 40.02 24.19 11.25
C MET A 147 38.86 23.81 12.18
N ASP A 148 38.91 24.24 13.43
CA ASP A 148 37.88 24.07 14.45
C ASP A 148 36.55 24.76 14.10
N GLU A 149 36.59 25.82 13.29
CA GLU A 149 35.40 26.56 12.84
C GLU A 149 34.75 25.96 11.59
N ILE A 150 35.53 25.33 10.69
CA ILE A 150 35.02 24.76 9.42
C ILE A 150 34.68 23.28 9.55
N HIS A 151 35.51 22.51 10.26
CA HIS A 151 35.40 21.05 10.30
C HIS A 151 34.07 20.51 10.87
N PRO A 152 33.45 21.12 11.92
CA PRO A 152 32.15 20.68 12.41
C PRO A 152 31.08 20.69 11.30
N ASP A 153 30.97 21.79 10.56
CA ASP A 153 29.98 21.92 9.49
C ASP A 153 30.26 20.96 8.33
N LEU A 154 31.54 20.76 7.95
CA LEU A 154 31.91 19.80 6.91
C LEU A 154 31.58 18.36 7.30
N ARG A 155 31.80 18.00 8.57
CA ARG A 155 31.43 16.69 9.11
C ARG A 155 29.93 16.50 9.06
N GLU A 156 29.17 17.49 9.55
CA GLU A 156 27.71 17.44 9.54
C GLU A 156 27.14 17.38 8.12
N LEU A 157 27.75 18.11 7.17
CA LEU A 157 27.41 18.03 5.75
C LEU A 157 27.65 16.63 5.19
N SER A 158 28.82 16.04 5.44
CA SER A 158 29.17 14.70 4.98
C SER A 158 28.22 13.63 5.53
N GLU A 159 27.91 13.69 6.83
CA GLU A 159 26.97 12.78 7.47
C GLU A 159 25.55 12.95 6.89
N THR A 160 25.11 14.19 6.68
CA THR A 160 23.77 14.49 6.14
C THR A 160 23.65 14.04 4.68
N MET A 161 24.68 14.25 3.86
CA MET A 161 24.74 13.74 2.48
C MET A 161 24.74 12.20 2.44
N THR A 162 25.39 11.54 3.41
CA THR A 162 25.41 10.07 3.52
C THR A 162 24.03 9.50 3.86
N ARG A 163 23.19 10.24 4.61
CA ARG A 163 21.80 9.86 4.91
C ARG A 163 20.86 9.98 3.72
N LEU A 164 21.25 10.66 2.65
CA LEU A 164 20.39 10.90 1.49
C LEU A 164 20.24 9.63 0.64
N SER A 165 19.09 8.96 0.78
CA SER A 165 18.76 7.68 0.12
C SER A 165 18.33 7.82 -1.34
N ILE A 166 18.12 9.04 -1.85
CA ILE A 166 17.68 9.27 -3.25
C ILE A 166 18.78 9.05 -4.28
N LEU A 167 20.04 9.10 -3.86
CA LEU A 167 21.17 9.03 -4.79
C LEU A 167 21.37 7.59 -5.28
N PRO A 168 21.51 7.37 -6.60
CA PRO A 168 21.81 6.07 -7.18
C PRO A 168 23.03 5.40 -6.50
N ALA A 169 23.06 4.07 -6.49
CA ALA A 169 24.15 3.31 -5.86
C ALA A 169 25.51 3.51 -6.57
N ASP A 170 25.44 3.87 -7.84
CA ASP A 170 26.54 4.18 -8.76
C ASP A 170 26.93 5.67 -8.80
N PHE A 171 26.35 6.50 -7.91
CA PHE A 171 26.73 7.91 -7.83
C PHE A 171 28.20 8.06 -7.40
N GLU A 172 29.01 8.69 -8.25
CA GLU A 172 30.46 8.88 -8.05
C GLU A 172 30.78 9.49 -6.68
N GLY A 173 29.97 10.45 -6.22
CA GLY A 173 30.14 11.10 -4.91
C GLY A 173 29.81 10.22 -3.68
N LYS A 174 29.49 8.93 -3.86
CA LYS A 174 29.37 7.95 -2.76
C LYS A 174 30.62 7.08 -2.58
N GLN A 175 31.59 7.13 -3.49
CA GLN A 175 32.89 6.47 -3.26
C GLN A 175 33.65 7.20 -2.16
N LYS A 176 34.07 6.44 -1.14
CA LYS A 176 34.83 6.95 0.01
C LYS A 176 36.32 7.09 -0.31
#